data_AF-A0AA50YMC3-F1
#
_entry.id   AF-A0AA50YMC3-F1
#
_cell.length_a   1.000
_cell.length_b   1.000
_cell.length_c   1.000
_cell.angle_alpha   90.00
_cell.angle_beta   90.00
_cell.angle_gamma   90.00
#
_symmetry.space_group_name_H-M   'P 1'
#
loop_
_entity.id
_entity.type
_entity.pdbx_description
1 polymer ?
#
loop_
_entity_poly.entity_id
_entity_poly.type
_entity_poly.pdbx_seq_one_letter_code
_entity_poly.pdbx_strand_id
1 'polypeptide(L)'
;PTDQTRDPYYWELEKMWRALDDEERQQYVRKSCPDPIPSKLSPEYKFGTINEQLDSLIQSYLKSRNETSYNEYTEKDKFVEVMSAKYLASMAVPGEPVGLLAAQSIGEPSTQMTLNTFHFAGRGDMNVTLGIPRLREILMTASANLKTPNMDIPFLPDIPDLNKKAERLRQKMNRVTVGDVLEKIDVQCEIVTKPERQLKT
;
A
#
# COMPACT_ATOMS: atom_id res chain seq x y z
N PRO A 1 -30.40 -19.24 -3.34
CA PRO A 1 -29.87 -18.02 -2.68
C PRO A 1 -30.58 -16.78 -3.23
N THR A 2 -31.49 -16.23 -2.42
CA THR A 2 -32.48 -15.18 -2.73
C THR A 2 -31.93 -13.76 -2.46
N ASP A 3 -30.70 -13.50 -2.87
CA ASP A 3 -30.07 -12.18 -2.71
C ASP A 3 -29.47 -11.75 -4.06
N GLN A 4 -30.08 -10.76 -4.72
CA GLN A 4 -29.66 -10.26 -6.04
C GLN A 4 -28.54 -9.21 -5.95
N THR A 5 -28.03 -8.94 -4.75
CA THR A 5 -27.05 -7.87 -4.51
C THR A 5 -25.61 -8.24 -4.90
N ARG A 6 -25.31 -9.53 -5.11
CA ARG A 6 -23.94 -9.98 -5.44
C ARG A 6 -23.82 -10.52 -6.87
N ASP A 7 -22.61 -10.36 -7.40
CA ASP A 7 -22.22 -10.80 -8.74
C ASP A 7 -22.55 -12.30 -8.95
N PRO A 8 -23.14 -12.69 -10.10
CA PRO A 8 -23.34 -14.09 -10.47
C PRO A 8 -22.12 -14.99 -10.27
N TYR A 9 -20.91 -14.47 -10.50
CA TYR A 9 -19.65 -15.20 -10.31
C TYR A 9 -19.41 -15.62 -8.86
N TYR A 10 -19.88 -14.82 -7.89
CA TYR A 10 -19.77 -15.17 -6.47
C TYR A 10 -20.55 -16.46 -6.16
N TRP A 11 -21.74 -16.62 -6.74
CA TRP A 11 -22.56 -17.84 -6.50
C TRP A 11 -21.93 -19.08 -7.13
N GLU A 12 -21.20 -18.92 -8.23
CA GLU A 12 -20.44 -20.00 -8.86
C GLU A 12 -19.29 -20.45 -7.96
N LEU A 13 -18.52 -19.50 -7.43
CA LEU A 13 -17.46 -19.77 -6.45
C LEU A 13 -17.99 -20.42 -5.17
N GLU A 14 -19.14 -19.98 -4.65
CA GLU A 14 -19.74 -20.57 -3.45
C GLU A 14 -20.16 -22.03 -3.70
N LYS A 15 -20.73 -22.32 -4.88
CA LYS A 15 -21.06 -23.69 -5.28
C LYS A 15 -19.80 -24.56 -5.38
N MET A 16 -18.74 -24.04 -6.01
CA MET A 16 -17.45 -24.74 -6.11
C MET A 16 -16.89 -25.03 -4.71
N TRP A 17 -16.88 -24.03 -3.81
CA TRP A 17 -16.40 -24.20 -2.43
C TRP A 17 -17.18 -25.27 -1.65
N ARG A 18 -18.50 -25.30 -1.80
CA ARG A 18 -19.37 -26.30 -1.16
C ARG A 18 -19.21 -27.69 -1.77
N ALA A 19 -18.77 -27.79 -3.02
CA ALA A 19 -18.53 -29.05 -3.73
C ALA A 19 -17.14 -29.66 -3.45
N LEU A 20 -16.16 -28.86 -3.00
CA LEU A 20 -14.84 -29.36 -2.59
C LEU A 20 -14.92 -30.27 -1.36
N ASP A 21 -14.07 -31.30 -1.33
CA ASP A 21 -13.86 -32.18 -0.18
C ASP A 21 -13.09 -31.46 0.94
N ASP A 22 -13.20 -31.96 2.17
CA ASP A 22 -12.59 -31.31 3.35
C ASP A 22 -11.05 -31.26 3.26
N GLU A 23 -10.40 -32.18 2.55
CA GLU A 23 -8.96 -32.15 2.28
C GLU A 23 -8.56 -31.03 1.31
N GLU A 24 -9.36 -30.82 0.26
CA GLU A 24 -9.13 -29.76 -0.72
C GLU A 24 -9.41 -28.38 -0.09
N ARG A 25 -10.42 -28.29 0.77
CA ARG A 25 -10.70 -27.06 1.55
C ARG A 25 -9.53 -26.68 2.44
N GLN A 26 -8.83 -27.64 3.04
CA GLN A 26 -7.66 -27.37 3.89
C GLN A 26 -6.51 -26.70 3.13
N GLN A 27 -6.41 -26.86 1.81
CA GLN A 27 -5.41 -26.17 1.00
C GLN A 27 -5.65 -24.65 0.95
N TYR A 28 -6.92 -24.24 1.02
CA TYR A 28 -7.35 -22.83 1.04
C TYR A 28 -7.48 -22.27 2.45
N VAL A 29 -7.50 -23.12 3.48
CA VAL A 29 -7.39 -22.68 4.86
C VAL A 29 -5.99 -22.11 5.07
N ARG A 30 -5.93 -20.84 5.46
CA ARG A 30 -4.67 -20.16 5.75
C ARG A 30 -3.95 -20.92 6.86
N LYS A 31 -2.81 -21.54 6.51
CA LYS A 31 -1.94 -22.20 7.50
C LYS A 31 -1.47 -21.16 8.51
N SER A 32 -1.52 -21.50 9.80
CA SER A 32 -0.97 -20.65 10.85
C SER A 32 0.55 -20.58 10.68
N CYS A 33 1.05 -19.39 10.33
CA CYS A 33 2.49 -19.15 10.34
C CYS A 33 2.96 -19.18 11.80
N PRO A 34 4.06 -19.90 12.12
CA PRO A 34 4.61 -19.85 13.47
C PRO A 34 5.05 -18.42 13.80
N ASP A 35 4.90 -18.01 15.06
CA ASP A 35 5.33 -16.68 15.48
C ASP A 35 6.87 -16.55 15.38
N PRO A 36 7.38 -15.34 15.08
CA PRO A 36 8.81 -15.11 14.98
C PRO A 36 9.49 -15.28 16.34
N ILE A 37 10.77 -15.66 16.32
CA ILE A 37 11.56 -15.98 17.52
C ILE A 37 11.57 -14.82 18.55
N PRO A 38 11.77 -13.54 18.16
CA PRO A 38 11.72 -12.41 19.10
C PRO A 38 10.36 -12.21 19.79
N SER A 39 9.27 -12.75 19.24
CA SER A 39 7.95 -12.69 19.87
C SER A 39 7.82 -13.65 21.05
N LYS A 40 8.55 -14.78 21.03
CA LYS A 40 8.50 -15.81 22.07
C LYS A 40 9.61 -15.66 23.10
N LEU A 41 10.75 -15.11 22.69
CA LEU A 41 11.98 -15.05 23.47
C LEU A 41 12.55 -13.64 23.36
N SER A 42 12.86 -13.04 24.51
CA SER A 42 13.56 -11.76 24.51
C SER A 42 15.03 -11.97 24.17
N PRO A 43 15.60 -11.20 23.23
CA PRO A 43 17.02 -11.24 22.91
C PRO A 43 17.92 -10.98 24.11
N GLU A 44 17.47 -10.18 25.08
CA GLU A 44 18.26 -9.85 26.28
C GLU A 44 18.61 -11.07 27.13
N TYR A 45 17.70 -12.06 27.21
CA TYR A 45 17.88 -13.24 28.06
C TYR A 45 18.37 -14.46 27.30
N LYS A 46 18.14 -14.52 25.98
CA LYS A 46 18.50 -15.67 25.17
C LYS A 46 19.32 -15.28 23.95
N PHE A 47 20.61 -15.61 24.04
CA PHE A 47 21.57 -15.47 22.96
C PHE A 47 21.11 -16.22 21.70
N GLY A 48 21.38 -15.64 20.53
CA GLY A 48 20.96 -16.18 19.23
C GLY A 48 19.52 -15.85 18.82
N THR A 49 18.77 -15.10 19.65
CA THR A 49 17.46 -14.57 19.24
C THR A 49 17.65 -13.38 18.33
N ILE A 50 17.40 -13.57 17.03
CA ILE A 50 17.54 -12.55 15.98
C ILE A 50 16.25 -12.42 15.18
N ASN A 51 16.08 -11.28 14.51
CA ASN A 51 14.99 -11.08 13.55
C ASN A 51 15.25 -11.92 12.29
N GLU A 52 14.18 -12.49 11.71
CA GLU A 52 14.21 -13.28 10.46
C GLU A 52 14.83 -12.50 9.30
N GLN A 53 14.62 -11.18 9.24
CA GLN A 53 15.26 -10.34 8.23
C GLN A 53 16.78 -10.34 8.38
N LEU A 54 17.29 -10.18 9.61
CA LEU A 54 18.72 -10.21 9.88
C LEU A 54 19.30 -11.60 9.61
N ASP A 55 18.59 -12.66 10.01
CA ASP A 55 19.00 -14.03 9.70
C ASP A 55 19.09 -14.25 8.18
N SER A 56 18.10 -13.81 7.41
CA SER A 56 18.11 -13.91 5.94
C SER A 56 19.29 -13.16 5.31
N LEU A 57 19.69 -12.03 5.89
CA LEU A 57 20.85 -11.25 5.46
C LEU A 57 22.16 -11.97 5.79
N ILE A 58 22.27 -12.57 6.99
CA ILE A 58 23.43 -13.36 7.38
C ILE A 58 23.57 -14.59 6.47
N GLN A 59 22.47 -15.30 6.22
CA GLN A 59 22.47 -16.48 5.35
C GLN A 59 22.79 -16.14 3.90
N SER A 60 22.24 -15.05 3.35
CA SER A 60 22.56 -14.60 2.00
C SER A 60 24.02 -14.18 1.88
N TYR A 61 24.56 -13.49 2.89
CA TYR A 61 25.97 -13.14 2.97
C TYR A 61 26.86 -14.39 2.99
N LEU A 62 26.56 -15.37 3.86
CA LEU A 62 27.32 -16.62 3.96
C LEU A 62 27.30 -17.43 2.65
N LYS A 63 26.17 -17.45 1.93
CA LYS A 63 26.04 -18.11 0.62
C LYS A 63 26.84 -17.41 -0.48
N SER A 64 26.91 -16.08 -0.45
CA SER A 64 27.61 -15.27 -1.46
C SER A 64 29.13 -15.24 -1.29
N ARG A 65 29.66 -15.70 -0.15
CA ARG A 65 31.07 -15.59 0.20
C ARG A 65 31.87 -16.81 -0.28
N ASN A 66 32.96 -16.55 -1.01
CA ASN A 66 33.88 -17.59 -1.48
C ASN A 66 34.64 -18.25 -0.31
N GLU A 67 34.81 -19.58 -0.37
CA GLU A 67 35.41 -20.38 0.71
C GLU A 67 36.90 -20.13 0.95
N THR A 68 37.60 -19.52 -0.02
CA THR A 68 39.02 -19.17 0.08
C THR A 68 39.34 -18.03 1.06
N SER A 69 38.33 -17.42 1.70
CA SER A 69 38.51 -16.36 2.71
C SER A 69 38.42 -16.83 4.17
N TYR A 70 38.35 -18.14 4.43
CA TYR A 70 38.33 -18.68 5.80
C TYR A 70 39.75 -18.75 6.37
N ASN A 71 40.02 -17.89 7.36
CA ASN A 71 41.18 -17.97 8.25
C ASN A 71 40.76 -18.62 9.58
N GLU A 72 41.72 -18.97 10.44
CA GLU A 72 41.50 -19.52 11.80
C GLU A 72 40.55 -18.68 12.69
N TYR A 73 40.45 -17.37 12.41
CA TYR A 73 39.61 -16.41 13.11
C TYR A 73 38.24 -16.15 12.46
N THR A 74 37.97 -16.70 11.27
CA THR A 74 36.82 -16.32 10.43
C THR A 74 35.89 -17.51 10.14
N GLU A 75 35.85 -18.50 11.03
CA GLU A 75 34.91 -19.62 10.90
C GLU A 75 33.45 -19.15 10.83
N LYS A 76 32.62 -19.89 10.10
CA LYS A 76 31.20 -19.56 9.87
C LYS A 76 30.44 -19.39 11.18
N ASP A 77 30.67 -20.28 12.14
CA ASP A 77 29.97 -20.28 13.43
C ASP A 77 30.35 -19.07 14.28
N LYS A 78 31.67 -18.77 14.38
CA LYS A 78 32.18 -17.58 15.05
C LYS A 78 31.62 -16.28 14.45
N PHE A 79 31.46 -16.23 13.13
CA PHE A 79 30.84 -15.08 12.47
C PHE A 79 29.38 -14.88 12.89
N VAL A 80 28.59 -15.96 12.91
CA VAL A 80 27.19 -15.90 13.36
C VAL A 80 27.09 -15.49 14.83
N GLU A 81 27.98 -15.99 15.69
CA GLU A 81 28.07 -15.60 17.09
C GLU A 81 28.40 -14.10 17.24
N VAL A 82 29.40 -13.59 16.52
CA VAL A 82 29.77 -12.17 16.54
C VAL A 82 28.63 -11.28 16.05
N MET A 83 27.92 -11.70 15.00
CA MET A 83 26.75 -10.97 14.49
C MET A 83 25.61 -10.97 15.51
N SER A 84 25.38 -12.09 16.18
CA SER A 84 24.38 -12.21 17.26
C SER A 84 24.76 -11.32 18.46
N ALA A 85 26.03 -11.29 18.85
CA ALA A 85 26.53 -10.41 19.90
C ALA A 85 26.39 -8.92 19.52
N LYS A 86 26.69 -8.57 18.26
CA LYS A 86 26.51 -7.21 17.74
C LYS A 86 25.05 -6.77 17.74
N TYR A 87 24.13 -7.69 17.40
CA TYR A 87 22.69 -7.43 17.46
C TYR A 87 22.26 -7.05 18.88
N LEU A 88 22.67 -7.82 19.89
CA LEU A 88 22.39 -7.52 21.30
C LEU A 88 22.94 -6.16 21.73
N ALA A 89 24.16 -5.82 21.31
CA ALA A 89 24.77 -4.53 21.63
C ALA A 89 24.12 -3.32 20.91
N SER A 90 23.34 -3.57 19.85
CA SER A 90 22.71 -2.52 19.04
C SER A 90 21.23 -2.30 19.38
N MET A 91 20.72 -2.94 20.44
CA MET A 91 19.35 -2.75 20.89
C MET A 91 19.17 -1.40 21.58
N ALA A 92 17.98 -0.82 21.45
CA ALA A 92 17.60 0.40 22.16
C ALA A 92 17.58 0.13 23.68
N VAL A 93 18.09 1.08 24.45
CA VAL A 93 18.19 0.90 25.91
C VAL A 93 16.84 1.16 26.56
N PRO A 94 16.41 0.33 27.55
CA PRO A 94 15.20 0.60 28.31
C PRO A 94 15.24 1.98 28.98
N GLY A 95 14.17 2.76 28.80
CA GLY A 95 14.07 4.13 29.34
C GLY A 95 14.50 5.23 28.37
N GLU A 96 14.98 4.88 27.17
CA GLU A 96 15.24 5.86 26.10
C GLU A 96 13.93 6.55 25.65
N PRO A 97 13.90 7.90 25.52
CA PRO A 97 12.70 8.64 25.16
C PRO A 97 12.39 8.53 23.65
N VAL A 98 12.09 7.32 23.17
CA VAL A 98 11.86 7.01 21.75
C VAL A 98 10.71 7.82 21.13
N GLY A 99 9.70 8.20 21.92
CA GLY A 99 8.61 9.06 21.45
C GLY A 99 9.06 10.48 21.12
N LEU A 100 9.95 11.07 21.94
CA LEU A 100 10.50 12.40 21.70
C LEU A 100 11.47 12.37 20.52
N LEU A 101 12.33 11.35 20.46
CA LEU A 101 13.25 11.14 19.35
C LEU A 101 12.49 10.98 18.02
N ALA A 102 11.45 10.14 17.98
CA ALA A 102 10.62 9.96 16.79
C ALA A 102 9.93 11.26 16.36
N ALA A 103 9.40 12.04 17.32
CA ALA A 103 8.79 13.34 17.03
C ALA A 103 9.79 14.33 16.42
N GLN A 104 11.01 14.40 16.96
CA GLN A 104 12.07 15.25 16.41
C GLN A 104 12.54 14.77 15.03
N SER A 105 12.76 13.46 14.86
CA SER A 105 13.20 12.86 13.60
C SER A 105 12.22 13.08 12.45
N ILE A 106 10.93 13.32 12.73
CA ILE A 106 9.95 13.72 11.72
C ILE A 106 9.87 15.24 11.62
N GLY A 107 9.78 15.94 12.75
CA GLY A 107 9.52 17.38 12.81
C GLY A 107 10.64 18.23 12.19
N GLU A 108 11.90 17.96 12.54
CA GLU A 108 13.06 18.72 12.07
C GLU A 108 13.23 18.67 10.53
N PRO A 109 13.29 17.48 9.87
CA PRO A 109 13.41 17.43 8.41
C PRO A 109 12.14 17.92 7.69
N SER A 110 10.97 17.85 8.31
CA SER A 110 9.73 18.36 7.70
C SER A 110 9.77 19.86 7.43
N THR A 111 10.47 20.62 8.28
CA THR A 111 10.69 22.06 8.04
C THR A 111 11.52 22.29 6.77
N GLN A 112 12.56 21.47 6.55
CA GLN A 112 13.40 21.55 5.34
C GLN A 112 12.64 21.15 4.08
N MET A 113 11.73 20.17 4.17
CA MET A 113 10.91 19.74 3.03
C MET A 113 10.00 20.84 2.51
N THR A 114 9.62 21.81 3.34
CA THR A 114 8.72 22.91 2.93
C THR A 114 9.34 23.73 1.81
N LEU A 115 10.62 24.11 1.95
CA LEU A 115 11.33 24.93 0.97
C LEU A 115 11.56 24.16 -0.34
N ASN A 116 11.89 22.86 -0.26
CA ASN A 116 12.06 22.01 -1.43
C ASN A 116 10.74 21.74 -2.17
N THR A 117 9.63 21.59 -1.44
CA THR A 117 8.30 21.30 -2.04
C THR A 117 7.76 22.49 -2.84
N PHE A 118 8.01 23.74 -2.44
CA PHE A 118 7.58 24.90 -3.24
C PHE A 118 8.28 24.99 -4.60
N HIS A 119 9.56 24.60 -4.69
CA HIS A 119 10.29 24.59 -5.96
C HIS A 119 9.86 23.42 -6.87
N PHE A 120 9.55 22.25 -6.31
CA PHE A 120 9.06 21.11 -7.08
C PHE A 120 7.57 21.24 -7.45
N ALA A 121 6.71 21.80 -6.59
CA ALA A 121 5.31 22.07 -6.91
C ALA A 121 5.13 23.14 -8.00
N GLY A 122 6.15 23.99 -8.21
CA GLY A 122 6.20 24.96 -9.32
C GLY A 122 6.57 24.36 -10.67
N ARG A 123 7.16 23.16 -10.72
CA ARG A 123 7.26 22.33 -11.94
C ARG A 123 6.06 21.39 -11.90
N GLY A 124 5.05 21.61 -12.73
CA GLY A 124 3.73 20.96 -12.65
C GLY A 124 3.66 19.44 -12.87
N ASP A 125 4.59 18.66 -12.33
CA ASP A 125 4.71 17.23 -12.57
C ASP A 125 3.80 16.38 -11.67
N MET A 126 3.27 16.90 -10.54
CA MET A 126 2.33 16.15 -9.69
C MET A 126 1.32 17.05 -8.95
N ASN A 127 0.03 16.95 -9.32
CA ASN A 127 -1.09 17.57 -8.60
C ASN A 127 -1.49 16.80 -7.32
N VAL A 128 -0.52 16.33 -6.55
CA VAL A 128 -0.75 15.69 -5.25
C VAL A 128 -0.40 16.63 -4.11
N THR A 129 -1.04 16.46 -2.95
CA THR A 129 -0.67 17.21 -1.74
C THR A 129 0.71 16.73 -1.29
N LEU A 130 1.72 17.62 -1.31
CA LEU A 130 3.11 17.30 -0.96
C LEU A 130 3.57 18.08 0.27
N GLY A 131 4.60 17.57 0.95
CA GLY A 131 5.28 18.24 2.06
C GLY A 131 4.45 18.34 3.35
N ILE A 132 4.61 19.46 4.08
CA ILE A 132 3.93 19.71 5.36
C ILE A 132 2.40 19.64 5.27
N PRO A 133 1.73 20.19 4.23
CA PRO A 133 0.27 20.07 4.11
C PRO A 133 -0.23 18.62 4.15
N ARG A 134 0.47 17.70 3.47
CA ARG A 134 0.13 16.27 3.47
C ARG A 134 0.40 15.63 4.83
N LEU A 135 1.53 15.96 5.45
CA LEU A 135 1.88 15.49 6.79
C LEU A 135 0.84 15.91 7.82
N ARG A 136 0.35 17.16 7.76
CA ARG A 136 -0.72 17.66 8.64
C ARG A 136 -2.02 16.88 8.45
N GLU A 137 -2.42 16.63 7.21
CA GLU A 137 -3.64 15.87 6.92
C GLU A 137 -3.60 14.45 7.52
N ILE A 138 -2.43 13.79 7.46
CA ILE A 138 -2.24 12.43 7.97
C ILE A 138 -2.12 12.42 9.49
N LEU A 139 -1.21 13.21 10.06
CA LEU A 139 -0.82 13.09 11.47
C LEU A 139 -1.61 13.99 12.42
N MET A 140 -1.96 15.21 12.00
CA MET A 140 -2.54 16.21 12.92
C MET A 140 -4.07 16.20 12.88
N THR A 141 -4.65 16.12 11.68
CA THR A 141 -6.10 16.26 11.49
C THR A 141 -6.79 14.92 11.26
N ALA A 142 -6.06 13.90 10.78
CA ALA A 142 -6.64 12.61 10.38
C ALA A 142 -7.92 12.79 9.55
N SER A 143 -7.84 13.67 8.53
CA SER A 143 -9.03 14.14 7.82
C SER A 143 -9.72 13.00 7.07
N ALA A 144 -11.04 12.84 7.29
CA ALA A 144 -11.87 11.92 6.50
C ALA A 144 -11.97 12.35 5.03
N ASN A 145 -11.91 13.66 4.77
CA ASN A 145 -11.98 14.22 3.42
C ASN A 145 -10.60 14.78 3.04
N LEU A 146 -9.85 14.01 2.26
CA LEU A 146 -8.56 14.44 1.71
C LEU A 146 -8.77 15.41 0.55
N LYS A 147 -7.88 16.41 0.40
CA LYS A 147 -7.98 17.38 -0.71
C LYS A 147 -7.73 16.75 -2.07
N THR A 148 -6.79 15.81 -2.14
CA THR A 148 -6.43 15.08 -3.36
C THR A 148 -6.40 13.58 -3.08
N PRO A 149 -7.58 12.91 -3.00
CA PRO A 149 -7.63 11.46 -2.82
C PRO A 149 -7.13 10.76 -4.09
N ASN A 150 -6.28 9.75 -3.92
CA ASN A 150 -5.79 8.88 -4.99
C ASN A 150 -6.05 7.40 -4.68
N MET A 151 -6.09 6.57 -5.71
CA MET A 151 -6.28 5.13 -5.59
C MET A 151 -5.44 4.41 -6.63
N ASP A 152 -4.62 3.47 -6.18
CA ASP A 152 -3.82 2.61 -7.05
C ASP A 152 -4.56 1.28 -7.26
N ILE A 153 -4.77 0.89 -8.53
CA ILE A 153 -5.52 -0.31 -8.90
C ILE A 153 -4.53 -1.34 -9.47
N PRO A 154 -4.17 -2.39 -8.72
CA PRO A 154 -3.28 -3.44 -9.24
C PRO A 154 -4.03 -4.35 -10.21
N PHE A 155 -3.34 -4.76 -11.27
CA PHE A 155 -3.85 -5.72 -12.25
C PHE A 155 -3.36 -7.14 -11.95
N LEU A 156 -4.15 -8.15 -12.33
CA LEU A 156 -3.74 -9.54 -12.26
C LEU A 156 -2.60 -9.82 -13.26
N PRO A 157 -1.65 -10.72 -12.92
CA PRO A 157 -0.46 -10.96 -13.75
C PRO A 157 -0.76 -11.59 -15.11
N ASP A 158 -1.85 -12.38 -15.22
CA ASP A 158 -2.13 -13.21 -16.41
C ASP A 158 -3.06 -12.55 -17.45
N ILE A 159 -3.07 -11.21 -17.51
CA ILE A 159 -3.96 -10.49 -18.43
C ILE A 159 -3.25 -10.24 -19.77
N PRO A 160 -3.68 -10.86 -20.89
CA PRO A 160 -3.15 -10.54 -22.21
C PRO A 160 -3.57 -9.11 -22.62
N ASP A 161 -2.66 -8.39 -23.28
CA ASP A 161 -2.84 -7.00 -23.73
C ASP A 161 -3.22 -6.01 -22.61
N LEU A 162 -2.46 -6.04 -21.50
CA LEU A 162 -2.69 -5.21 -20.30
C LEU A 162 -2.90 -3.72 -20.63
N ASN A 163 -2.03 -3.12 -21.44
CA ASN A 163 -2.08 -1.69 -21.74
C ASN A 163 -3.40 -1.25 -22.40
N LYS A 164 -3.91 -2.04 -23.36
CA LYS A 164 -5.17 -1.74 -24.05
C LYS A 164 -6.37 -1.85 -23.10
N LYS A 165 -6.37 -2.87 -22.23
CA LYS A 165 -7.43 -3.07 -21.25
C LYS A 165 -7.40 -2.00 -20.16
N ALA A 166 -6.22 -1.63 -19.67
CA ALA A 166 -6.02 -0.54 -18.73
C ALA A 166 -6.56 0.78 -19.29
N GLU A 167 -6.29 1.08 -20.56
CA GLU A 167 -6.79 2.28 -21.20
C GLU A 167 -8.32 2.27 -21.35
N ARG A 168 -8.92 1.14 -21.74
CA ARG A 168 -10.38 0.99 -21.76
C ARG A 168 -11.00 1.16 -20.37
N LEU A 169 -10.36 0.61 -19.33
CA LEU A 169 -10.81 0.77 -17.95
C LEU A 169 -10.71 2.22 -17.49
N ARG A 170 -9.62 2.91 -17.83
CA ARG A 170 -9.42 4.34 -17.57
C ARG A 170 -10.55 5.17 -18.17
N GLN A 171 -10.89 4.93 -19.43
CA GLN A 171 -11.99 5.61 -20.11
C GLN A 171 -13.34 5.34 -19.45
N LYS A 172 -13.60 4.10 -19.00
CA LYS A 172 -14.85 3.73 -18.31
C LYS A 172 -14.97 4.34 -16.92
N MET A 173 -13.85 4.48 -16.20
CA MET A 173 -13.79 5.05 -14.85
C MET A 173 -13.80 6.59 -14.86
N ASN A 174 -13.38 7.22 -15.95
CA ASN A 174 -13.34 8.67 -16.04
C ASN A 174 -14.77 9.24 -16.08
N ARG A 175 -15.08 10.15 -15.15
CA ARG A 175 -16.38 10.82 -15.12
C ARG A 175 -16.46 11.82 -16.28
N VAL A 176 -17.38 11.60 -17.20
CA VAL A 176 -17.67 12.53 -18.31
C VAL A 176 -19.01 13.21 -18.02
N THR A 177 -19.02 14.54 -18.05
CA THR A 177 -20.24 15.34 -17.95
C THR A 177 -20.71 15.79 -19.33
N VAL A 178 -21.99 16.14 -19.48
CA VAL A 178 -22.52 16.62 -20.77
C VAL A 178 -21.76 17.86 -21.25
N GLY A 179 -21.30 18.70 -20.32
CA GLY A 179 -20.48 19.88 -20.64
C GLY A 179 -19.14 19.53 -21.31
N ASP A 180 -18.57 18.36 -21.04
CA ASP A 180 -17.28 17.94 -21.63
C ASP A 180 -17.43 17.51 -23.11
N VAL A 181 -18.64 17.18 -23.54
CA VAL A 181 -18.94 16.66 -24.90
C VAL A 181 -19.66 17.70 -25.77
N LEU A 182 -20.21 18.72 -25.14
CA LEU A 182 -21.10 19.66 -25.79
C LEU A 182 -20.33 20.76 -26.53
N GLU A 183 -20.54 20.84 -27.86
CA GLU A 183 -19.85 21.81 -28.71
C GLU A 183 -20.60 23.15 -28.82
N LYS A 184 -21.92 23.10 -28.93
CA LYS A 184 -22.77 24.29 -29.05
C LYS A 184 -24.16 24.04 -28.46
N ILE A 185 -24.69 25.04 -27.74
CA ILE A 185 -26.10 25.11 -27.37
C ILE A 185 -26.71 26.26 -28.15
N ASP A 186 -27.77 25.99 -28.89
CA ASP A 186 -28.62 27.01 -29.48
C ASP A 186 -29.93 27.05 -28.70
N VAL A 187 -30.29 28.21 -28.16
CA VAL A 187 -31.49 28.38 -27.34
C VAL A 187 -32.41 29.36 -28.05
N GLN A 188 -33.52 28.83 -28.57
CA GLN A 188 -34.57 29.64 -29.17
C GLN A 188 -35.67 29.89 -28.13
N CYS A 189 -35.84 31.16 -27.76
CA CYS A 189 -36.89 31.59 -26.85
C CYS A 189 -37.98 32.32 -27.62
N GLU A 190 -39.22 31.87 -27.46
CA GLU A 190 -40.39 32.54 -28.01
C GLU A 190 -41.30 33.02 -26.87
N ILE A 191 -41.74 34.28 -26.95
CA ILE A 191 -42.69 34.83 -25.98
C ILE A 191 -44.10 34.53 -26.48
N VAL A 192 -44.72 33.50 -25.89
CA VAL A 192 -46.10 33.14 -26.21
C VAL A 192 -47.05 34.06 -25.45
N THR A 193 -47.68 35.00 -26.17
CA THR A 193 -48.63 35.98 -25.60
C THR A 193 -50.08 35.51 -25.58
N LYS A 194 -50.40 34.36 -26.21
CA LYS A 194 -51.74 33.75 -26.20
C LYS A 194 -51.64 32.26 -25.89
N PRO A 195 -52.35 31.72 -24.88
CA PRO A 195 -52.29 30.29 -24.57
C PRO A 195 -53.03 29.49 -25.64
N GLU A 196 -52.31 28.69 -26.44
CA GLU A 196 -52.95 27.66 -27.27
C GLU A 196 -53.30 26.45 -26.40
N ARG A 197 -54.56 26.40 -25.95
CA ARG A 197 -55.18 25.19 -25.41
C ARG A 197 -55.64 24.32 -26.57
N GLN A 198 -54.77 23.47 -27.10
CA GLN A 198 -55.22 22.32 -27.88
C GLN A 198 -54.92 21.04 -27.10
N LEU A 199 -55.99 20.39 -26.65
CA LEU A 199 -55.96 19.01 -26.19
C LEU A 199 -55.58 18.14 -27.40
N LYS A 200 -54.40 17.53 -27.38
CA LYS A 200 -54.09 16.42 -28.29
C LYS A 200 -54.98 15.23 -27.90
N THR A 201 -56.07 15.03 -28.65
CA THR A 201 -56.79 13.75 -28.74
C THR A 201 -55.92 12.68 -29.35
#